data_AF-A8QDG0-F1
#
_entry.id   AF-A8QDG0-F1
#
_cell.length_a   1.000
_cell.length_b   1.000
_cell.length_c   1.000
_cell.angle_alpha   90.00
_cell.angle_beta   90.00
_cell.angle_gamma   90.00
#
_symmetry.space_group_name_H-M   'P 1'
#
loop_
_entity.id
_entity.type
_entity.pdbx_description
1 polymer ?
#
loop_
_entity_poly.entity_id
_entity_poly.type
_entity_poly.pdbx_seq_one_letter_code
_entity_poly.pdbx_strand_id
1 'polypeptide(L)' 'MALKRRKLYSDVATKASTAQDRYTRSEIKYVSVIHVRKMQKQVDKLAGEYRTLDTRIQKMNWEVELIEE' A
#
# COMPACT_ATOMS: atom_id res chain seq x y z
N MET A 1 5.29 10.87 -4.54
CA MET A 1 5.13 9.69 -5.44
C MET A 1 4.90 8.39 -4.67
N ALA A 2 5.73 8.05 -3.66
CA ALA A 2 5.65 6.78 -2.93
C ALA A 2 4.29 6.51 -2.25
N LEU A 3 3.67 7.51 -1.61
CA LEU A 3 2.36 7.37 -0.96
C LEU A 3 1.23 6.99 -1.94
N LYS A 4 1.18 7.66 -3.11
CA LYS A 4 0.18 7.36 -4.16
C LYS A 4 0.35 5.93 -4.70
N ARG A 5 1.60 5.50 -4.92
CA ARG A 5 1.91 4.13 -5.38
C ARG A 5 1.54 3.09 -4.33
N ARG A 6 1.90 3.31 -3.06
CA ARG A 6 1.52 2.44 -1.93
C ARG A 6 0.01 2.24 -1.87
N LYS A 7 -0.76 3.34 -1.94
CA LYS A 7 -2.22 3.30 -1.90
C LYS A 7 -2.80 2.48 -3.06
N LEU A 8 -2.35 2.75 -4.29
CA LEU A 8 -2.78 1.99 -5.46
C LEU A 8 -2.53 0.49 -5.32
N TYR A 9 -1.30 0.09 -4.94
CA TYR A 9 -0.96 -1.32 -4.79
C TYR A 9 -1.70 -1.99 -3.63
N SER A 10 -1.94 -1.26 -2.55
CA SER A 10 -2.75 -1.73 -1.42
C SER A 10 -4.19 -1.99 -1.86
N ASP A 11 -4.81 -1.05 -2.58
CA ASP A 11 -6.20 -1.19 -3.04
C ASP A 11 -6.36 -2.36 -4.00
N VAL A 12 -5.40 -2.55 -4.90
CA VAL A 12 -5.36 -3.70 -5.82
C VAL A 12 -5.19 -5.02 -5.07
N ALA A 13 -4.30 -5.09 -4.08
CA ALA A 13 -4.09 -6.28 -3.28
C ALA A 13 -5.34 -6.64 -2.45
N THR A 14 -6.00 -5.64 -1.85
CA THR A 14 -7.23 -5.82 -1.08
C THR A 14 -8.32 -6.38 -1.99
N LYS A 15 -8.60 -5.74 -3.13
CA LYS A 15 -9.63 -6.22 -4.07
C LYS A 15 -9.36 -7.62 -4.60
N ALA A 16 -8.10 -7.95 -4.87
CA ALA A 16 -7.72 -9.28 -5.34
C ALA A 16 -7.77 -10.34 -4.24
N SER A 17 -7.70 -9.95 -2.97
CA SER A 17 -7.83 -10.85 -1.81
C SER A 17 -9.28 -11.10 -1.41
N THR A 18 -10.20 -10.22 -1.78
CA THR A 18 -11.62 -10.37 -1.50
C THR A 18 -12.18 -11.55 -2.30
N ALA A 19 -12.44 -12.65 -1.61
CA ALA A 19 -13.15 -13.79 -2.18
C ALA A 19 -14.66 -13.48 -2.14
N GLN A 20 -15.37 -13.82 -3.22
CA GLN A 20 -16.82 -13.84 -3.19
C GLN A 20 -17.27 -15.09 -2.43
N ASP A 21 -18.12 -14.91 -1.42
CA ASP A 21 -18.73 -16.02 -0.71
C ASP A 21 -19.71 -16.75 -1.64
N ARG A 22 -19.66 -18.09 -1.62
CA ARG A 22 -20.51 -18.94 -2.47
C ARG A 22 -21.41 -19.79 -1.62
N TYR A 23 -22.68 -19.88 -2.02
CA TYR A 23 -23.67 -20.68 -1.32
C TYR A 23 -23.61 -22.15 -1.76
N THR A 24 -23.37 -22.40 -3.05
CA THR A 24 -23.35 -23.74 -3.63
C THR A 24 -22.06 -24.05 -4.40
N ARG A 25 -21.64 -25.32 -4.41
CA ARG A 25 -20.44 -25.78 -5.14
C ARG A 25 -20.58 -25.70 -6.67
N SER A 26 -21.80 -25.61 -7.19
CA SER A 26 -22.12 -25.46 -8.62
C SER A 26 -21.92 -24.03 -9.14
N GLU A 27 -21.73 -23.04 -8.26
CA GLU A 27 -21.50 -21.65 -8.66
C GLU A 27 -20.06 -21.43 -9.16
N ILE A 28 -19.92 -20.61 -10.21
CA ILE A 28 -18.63 -20.25 -10.81
C ILE A 28 -17.76 -19.51 -9.78
N LYS A 29 -16.54 -20.01 -9.56
CA LYS A 29 -15.59 -19.42 -8.62
C LYS A 29 -14.79 -18.31 -9.31
N TYR A 30 -14.78 -17.12 -8.71
CA TYR A 30 -13.81 -16.08 -9.05
C TYR A 30 -12.44 -16.40 -8.47
N VAL A 31 -11.41 -16.27 -9.31
CA VAL A 31 -10.00 -16.47 -8.91
C VAL A 31 -9.22 -15.22 -9.30
N SER A 32 -8.37 -14.75 -8.38
CA SER A 32 -7.52 -13.60 -8.65
C SER A 32 -6.46 -13.94 -9.70
N VAL A 33 -6.37 -13.14 -10.75
CA VAL A 33 -5.32 -13.30 -11.80
C VAL A 33 -3.94 -12.83 -11.30
N ILE A 34 -3.91 -12.07 -10.20
CA ILE A 34 -2.67 -11.50 -9.65
C ILE A 34 -2.17 -12.25 -8.42
N HIS A 35 -0.85 -12.30 -8.26
CA HIS A 35 -0.23 -12.91 -7.09
C HIS A 35 -0.26 -11.96 -5.88
N VAL A 36 -1.33 -12.04 -5.08
CA VAL A 36 -1.60 -11.14 -3.94
C VAL A 36 -0.41 -11.01 -2.98
N ARG A 37 0.23 -12.13 -2.58
CA ARG A 37 1.40 -12.12 -1.67
C ARG A 37 2.58 -11.32 -2.21
N LYS A 38 2.84 -11.36 -3.52
CA LYS A 38 3.92 -10.59 -4.15
C LYS A 38 3.58 -9.11 -4.14
N MET A 39 2.32 -8.77 -4.37
CA MET A 39 1.83 -7.39 -4.32
C MET A 39 1.92 -6.81 -2.90
N GLN A 40 1.52 -7.56 -1.87
CA GLN A 40 1.62 -7.15 -0.47
C GLN A 40 3.07 -6.84 -0.07
N LYS A 41 4.03 -7.69 -0.44
CA LYS A 41 5.47 -7.41 -0.20
C LYS A 41 5.94 -6.10 -0.84
N GLN A 42 5.42 -5.75 -2.02
CA GLN A 42 5.74 -4.46 -2.65
C GLN A 42 5.13 -3.28 -1.90
N VAL A 43 3.91 -3.42 -1.39
CA VAL A 43 3.26 -2.42 -0.53
C VAL A 43 4.08 -2.21 0.74
N ASP A 44 4.54 -3.28 1.39
CA ASP A 44 5.33 -3.22 2.62
C ASP A 44 6.66 -2.49 2.39
N LYS A 45 7.35 -2.80 1.29
CA LYS A 45 8.59 -2.11 0.92
C LYS A 45 8.36 -0.60 0.71
N LEU A 46 7.34 -0.24 -0.07
CA LEU A 46 6.98 1.17 -0.31
C LEU A 46 6.55 1.89 0.96
N ALA A 47 5.89 1.19 1.89
CA ALA A 47 5.51 1.75 3.19
C ALA A 47 6.73 2.08 4.05
N GLY A 48 7.73 1.18 4.06
CA GLY A 48 9.01 1.41 4.73
C GLY A 48 9.75 2.63 4.16
N GLU A 49 9.94 2.67 2.84
CA GLU A 49 10.60 3.79 2.16
C GLU A 49 9.89 5.13 2.43
N TYR A 50 8.56 5.13 2.41
CA TYR A 50 7.77 6.32 2.72
C TYR A 50 8.00 6.80 4.16
N ARG A 51 7.97 5.88 5.14
CA ARG A 51 8.20 6.24 6.55
C ARG A 51 9.60 6.78 6.78
N THR A 52 10.64 6.17 6.20
CA THR A 52 12.01 6.67 6.33
C THR A 52 12.15 8.08 5.77
N LEU A 53 11.55 8.35 4.61
CA LEU A 53 11.56 9.69 4.03
C LEU A 53 10.82 10.69 4.93
N ASP A 54 9.63 10.33 5.41
CA ASP A 54 8.83 11.16 6.30
C ASP A 54 9.60 11.48 7.60
N THR A 55 10.20 10.49 8.25
CA THR A 55 11.02 10.72 9.45
C THR A 55 12.18 11.67 9.18
N ARG A 56 12.84 11.59 8.01
CA ARG A 56 13.90 12.54 7.64
C ARG A 56 13.36 13.96 7.44
N ILE A 57 12.20 14.10 6.81
CA ILE A 57 11.54 15.39 6.64
C ILE A 57 11.17 15.97 8.01
N GLN A 58 10.53 15.17 8.87
CA GLN A 58 10.16 15.61 10.21
C GLN A 58 11.38 16.02 11.01
N LYS A 59 12.47 15.24 10.98
CA LYS A 59 13.72 15.63 11.62
C LYS A 59 14.20 17.02 11.14
N MET A 60 14.25 17.25 9.82
CA MET A 60 14.66 18.55 9.28
C MET A 60 13.70 19.67 9.68
N ASN A 61 12.39 19.42 9.73
CA ASN A 61 11.41 20.41 10.20
C ASN A 61 11.68 20.87 11.65
N TRP A 62 12.31 20.03 12.47
CA TRP A 62 12.71 20.38 13.83
C TRP A 62 14.09 21.06 13.93
N GLU A 63 14.97 20.85 12.95
CA GLU A 63 16.33 21.39 12.94
C GLU A 63 16.44 22.75 12.22
N VAL A 64 15.49 23.07 11.35
CA VAL A 64 15.50 24.30 10.56
C VAL A 64 14.62 25.35 11.21
N GLU A 65 15.23 26.49 11.57
CA GLU A 65 14.48 27.66 12.02
C GLU A 65 13.65 28.22 10.85
N LEU A 66 12.42 28.62 11.17
CA LEU A 66 11.53 29.23 10.19
C LEU A 66 12.10 30.58 9.77
N ILE A 67 12.19 30.81 8.45
CA ILE A 67 12.51 32.14 7.94
C ILE A 67 11.26 33.00 8.14
N GLU A 68 11.26 33.79 9.21
CA GLU A 68 10.25 34.83 9.48
C GLU A 68 10.68 36.14 8.79
N GLU A 69 9.73 36.84 8.16
CA GLU A 69 9.92 38.16 7.53
C GLU A 69 9.80 39.29 8.56
#